data_AF-A0A661F8I2-F1
#
_entry.id   AF-A0A661F8I2-F1
#
_cell.length_a   1.000
_cell.length_b   1.000
_cell.length_c   1.000
_cell.angle_alpha   90.00
_cell.angle_beta   90.00
_cell.angle_gamma   90.00
#
_symmetry.space_group_name_H-M   'P 1'
#
loop_
_entity.id
_entity.type
_entity.pdbx_description
1 polymer ?
#
loop_
_entity_poly.entity_id
_entity_poly.type
_entity_poly.pdbx_seq_one_letter_code
_entity_poly.pdbx_strand_id
1 'polypeptide(L)'
;DLPRLDTLFLSMPIAWKGLLTQYAGRIHRESEGKDCVTIFDYVDSSLPMLERMFRKREKGYKAMGYQISYTGEDVAGRPSDD
;
A
#
# COMPACT_ATOMS: atom_id res chain seq x y z
N ASP A 1 13.38 -11.38 -14.61
CA ASP A 1 12.29 -11.05 -13.67
C ASP A 1 12.13 -12.18 -12.65
N LEU A 2 11.47 -11.98 -11.50
CA LEU A 2 11.35 -12.95 -10.40
C LEU A 2 9.87 -13.29 -10.10
N PRO A 3 9.27 -14.31 -10.77
CA PRO A 3 7.84 -14.64 -10.61
C PRO A 3 7.43 -15.09 -9.20
N ARG A 4 8.40 -15.58 -8.42
CA ARG A 4 8.19 -16.01 -7.03
C ARG A 4 7.96 -14.87 -6.04
N LEU A 5 8.15 -13.61 -6.43
CA LEU A 5 7.84 -12.49 -5.54
C LEU A 5 6.34 -12.39 -5.31
N ASP A 6 5.94 -12.32 -4.04
CA ASP A 6 4.56 -12.14 -3.60
C ASP A 6 4.35 -10.83 -2.83
N THR A 7 5.43 -10.18 -2.39
CA THR A 7 5.37 -9.04 -1.45
C THR A 7 6.12 -7.82 -1.98
N LEU A 8 5.48 -6.66 -1.87
CA LEU A 8 6.07 -5.35 -2.17
C LEU A 8 6.06 -4.47 -0.91
N PHE A 9 7.22 -3.92 -0.57
CA PHE A 9 7.34 -2.86 0.44
C PHE A 9 7.44 -1.51 -0.27
N LEU A 10 6.42 -0.67 -0.13
CA LEU A 10 6.38 0.67 -0.71
C LEU A 10 6.70 1.71 0.37
N SER A 11 7.97 2.12 0.43
CA SER A 11 8.48 3.11 1.39
C SER A 11 8.62 4.52 0.80
N MET A 12 8.31 4.70 -0.48
CA MET A 12 8.47 5.98 -1.17
C MET A 12 7.13 6.64 -1.45
N PRO A 13 7.03 7.97 -1.33
CA PRO A 13 5.82 8.70 -1.67
C PRO A 13 5.68 8.77 -3.19
N ILE A 14 5.08 7.75 -3.79
CA ILE A 14 4.67 7.75 -5.19
C ILE A 14 3.15 7.91 -5.28
N ALA A 15 2.66 8.55 -6.34
CA ALA A 15 1.22 8.73 -6.54
C ALA A 15 0.78 8.55 -8.00
N TRP A 16 1.71 8.25 -8.90
CA TRP A 16 1.40 8.03 -10.30
C TRP A 16 0.88 6.60 -10.49
N LYS A 17 -0.35 6.51 -11.03
CA LYS A 17 -1.04 5.22 -11.25
C LYS A 17 -0.20 4.25 -12.09
N GLY A 18 0.47 4.75 -13.13
CA GLY A 18 1.29 3.92 -14.01
C GLY A 18 2.42 3.21 -13.26
N LEU A 19 3.15 3.92 -12.41
CA LEU A 19 4.22 3.34 -11.61
C LEU A 19 3.69 2.33 -10.59
N LEU A 20 2.57 2.64 -9.93
CA LEU A 20 1.95 1.74 -8.97
C LEU A 20 1.52 0.42 -9.62
N THR A 21 0.89 0.49 -10.79
CA THR A 21 0.50 -0.69 -11.57
C THR A 21 1.72 -1.48 -12.05
N GLN A 22 2.80 -0.82 -12.46
CA GLN A 22 4.04 -1.50 -12.82
C GLN A 22 4.68 -2.24 -11.64
N TYR A 23 4.67 -1.65 -10.44
CA TYR A 23 5.21 -2.28 -9.24
C TYR A 23 4.36 -3.46 -8.79
N ALA A 24 3.04 -3.31 -8.71
CA ALA A 24 2.13 -4.42 -8.40
C ALA A 24 2.24 -5.54 -9.45
N GLY A 25 2.38 -5.18 -10.73
CA GLY A 25 2.59 -6.13 -11.83
C GLY A 25 3.84 -7.00 -11.65
N ARG A 26 4.86 -6.54 -10.90
CA ARG A 26 6.04 -7.36 -10.61
C ARG A 26 5.72 -8.55 -9.71
N ILE A 27 4.91 -8.34 -8.68
CA ILE A 27 4.52 -9.37 -7.72
C ILE A 27 3.31 -10.20 -8.17
N HIS A 28 2.54 -9.74 -9.17
CA HIS A 28 1.37 -10.46 -9.71
C HIS A 28 1.68 -11.64 -10.63
N ARG A 29 2.95 -11.85 -11.03
CA ARG A 29 3.27 -12.91 -12.00
C ARG A 29 3.00 -14.30 -11.44
N GLU A 30 2.40 -15.20 -12.19
CA GLU A 30 2.08 -16.53 -11.68
C GLU A 30 3.33 -17.35 -11.35
N SER A 31 3.25 -18.11 -10.25
CA SER A 31 4.26 -19.07 -9.81
C SER A 31 3.57 -20.16 -9.01
N GLU A 32 4.05 -21.40 -9.11
CA GLU A 32 3.54 -22.53 -8.33
C GLU A 32 3.57 -22.22 -6.82
N GLY A 33 2.46 -22.49 -6.14
CA GLY A 33 2.29 -22.26 -4.70
C GLY A 33 2.09 -20.80 -4.26
N LYS A 34 1.88 -19.87 -5.20
CA LYS A 34 1.57 -18.46 -4.88
C LYS A 34 0.07 -18.18 -4.98
N ASP A 35 -0.58 -18.12 -3.83
CA ASP A 35 -2.03 -17.95 -3.74
C ASP A 35 -2.43 -16.51 -3.41
N CYS A 36 -1.51 -15.69 -2.93
CA CYS A 36 -1.77 -14.30 -2.56
C CYS A 36 -0.56 -13.39 -2.81
N VAL A 37 -0.83 -12.08 -2.84
CA VAL A 37 0.18 -11.02 -2.93
C VAL A 37 -0.11 -9.95 -1.89
N THR A 38 0.94 -9.35 -1.35
CA THR A 38 0.83 -8.34 -0.28
C THR A 38 1.60 -7.08 -0.64
N ILE A 39 1.00 -5.92 -0.37
CA ILE A 39 1.69 -4.63 -0.44
C ILE A 39 1.68 -4.00 0.96
N PHE A 40 2.86 -3.75 1.51
CA PHE A 40 3.04 -2.90 2.68
C PHE A 40 3.31 -1.47 2.23
N ASP A 41 2.32 -0.59 2.36
CA ASP A 41 2.42 0.83 2.01
C ASP A 41 2.68 1.65 3.28
N TYR A 42 3.88 2.21 3.41
CA TYR A 42 4.24 3.06 4.54
C TYR A 42 3.72 4.47 4.30
N VAL A 43 2.81 4.92 5.16
CA VAL A 43 2.09 6.19 5.03
C VAL A 43 2.42 7.09 6.20
N ASP A 44 2.81 8.33 5.89
CA ASP A 44 2.84 9.42 6.84
C ASP A 44 1.64 10.33 6.56
N SER A 45 0.65 10.29 7.44
CA SER A 45 -0.57 11.11 7.37
C SER A 45 -0.42 12.47 8.06
N SER A 46 0.70 12.73 8.75
CA SER A 46 0.93 14.01 9.44
C SER A 46 1.16 15.16 8.45
N LEU A 47 1.59 14.85 7.22
CA LEU A 47 1.83 15.80 6.16
C LEU A 47 0.69 15.75 5.12
N PRO A 48 -0.08 16.84 4.91
CA PRO A 48 -1.24 16.84 4.00
C PRO A 48 -0.92 16.44 2.55
N MET A 49 0.30 16.72 2.10
CA MET A 49 0.76 16.33 0.77
C MET A 49 0.91 14.81 0.66
N LEU A 50 1.51 14.16 1.67
CA LEU A 50 1.70 12.71 1.72
C LEU A 50 0.37 11.97 1.88
N GLU A 51 -0.55 12.51 2.68
CA GLU A 51 -1.91 11.96 2.77
C GLU A 51 -2.61 11.97 1.40
N ARG A 52 -2.57 13.10 0.68
CA ARG A 52 -3.16 13.20 -0.68
C ARG A 52 -2.53 12.20 -1.65
N MET A 53 -1.24 11.91 -1.52
CA MET A 53 -0.55 10.89 -2.32
C MET A 53 -1.04 9.49 -1.96
N PHE A 54 -1.16 9.18 -0.68
CA PHE A 54 -1.75 7.92 -0.22
C PHE A 54 -3.17 7.73 -0.76
N ARG A 55 -4.05 8.74 -0.69
CA ARG A 55 -5.42 8.65 -1.24
C ARG A 55 -5.45 8.32 -2.74
N LYS A 56 -4.44 8.75 -3.51
CA LYS A 56 -4.30 8.35 -4.92
C LYS A 56 -3.90 6.89 -5.05
N ARG A 57 -2.98 6.41 -4.22
CA ARG A 57 -2.60 4.98 -4.17
C ARG A 57 -3.75 4.09 -3.72
N GLU A 58 -4.50 4.51 -2.69
CA GLU A 58 -5.69 3.81 -2.17
C GLU A 58 -6.71 3.52 -3.29
N LYS A 59 -7.01 4.53 -4.13
CA LYS A 59 -7.87 4.35 -5.32
C LYS A 59 -7.27 3.38 -6.34
N GLY A 60 -5.94 3.42 -6.52
CA GLY A 60 -5.20 2.50 -7.38
C GLY A 60 -5.30 1.05 -6.89
N TYR A 61 -5.07 0.80 -5.60
CA TYR A 61 -5.19 -0.51 -4.97
C TYR A 61 -6.60 -1.08 -5.14
N LYS A 62 -7.64 -0.29 -4.83
CA LYS A 62 -9.05 -0.70 -5.00
C LYS A 62 -9.36 -1.05 -6.46
N ALA A 63 -8.88 -0.26 -7.42
CA ALA A 63 -9.06 -0.54 -8.84
C ALA A 63 -8.33 -1.81 -9.32
N MET A 64 -7.27 -2.23 -8.60
CA MET A 64 -6.54 -3.48 -8.85
C MET A 64 -7.12 -4.68 -8.08
N GLY A 65 -8.20 -4.49 -7.29
CA GLY A 65 -8.85 -5.56 -6.54
C GLY A 65 -8.22 -5.87 -5.18
N TYR A 66 -7.29 -5.05 -4.70
CA TYR A 66 -6.71 -5.23 -3.36
C TYR A 66 -7.72 -4.93 -2.26
N GLN A 67 -7.69 -5.76 -1.22
CA GLN A 67 -8.29 -5.45 0.06
C GLN A 67 -7.29 -4.66 0.90
N ILE A 68 -7.72 -3.54 1.48
CA ILE A 68 -6.85 -2.65 2.25
C ILE A 68 -7.17 -2.85 3.72
N SER A 69 -6.15 -3.19 4.50
CA SER A 69 -6.20 -3.20 5.96
C SER A 69 -5.26 -2.13 6.49
N TYR A 70 -5.74 -1.33 7.44
CA TYR A 70 -4.94 -0.30 8.10
C TYR A 70 -4.35 -0.91 9.36
N THR A 71 -3.02 -0.94 9.44
CA THR A 71 -2.28 -1.41 10.62
C THR A 71 -1.43 -0.26 11.13
N GLY A 72 -1.88 0.37 12.21
CA GLY A 72 -1.24 1.56 12.78
C GLY A 72 -2.15 2.19 13.81
N GLU A 73 -1.62 2.40 15.01
CA GLU A 73 -2.30 2.91 16.19
C GLU A 73 -2.92 4.29 15.92
N ASP A 74 -4.24 4.40 16.07
CA ASP A 74 -4.84 5.64 16.54
C ASP A 74 -4.34 5.87 17.98
N VAL A 75 -3.14 6.44 18.15
CA VAL A 75 -2.73 7.09 19.42
C VAL A 75 -3.46 8.43 19.58
N ALA A 76 -4.73 8.47 19.18
CA ALA A 76 -5.67 9.58 19.36
C ALA A 76 -6.84 9.16 20.26
N GLY A 77 -6.62 8.15 21.12
CA GLY A 77 -7.58 7.65 22.10
C GLY A 77 -7.08 7.70 23.55
N ARG A 78 -6.08 8.54 23.88
CA ARG A 78 -5.83 8.85 25.30
C ARG A 78 -6.92 9.83 25.77
N PRO A 79 -7.69 9.50 26.82
CA PRO A 79 -8.49 10.52 27.49
C PRO A 79 -7.53 11.60 27.99
N SER A 80 -7.86 12.86 27.72
CA SER A 80 -7.30 13.97 28.48
C SER A 80 -7.85 13.83 29.90
N ASP A 81 -7.01 13.41 30.84
CA ASP A 81 -7.27 13.65 32.25
C ASP A 81 -7.08 15.15 32.49
N ASP A 82 -8.19 15.90 32.40
CA ASP A 82 -8.43 17.20 33.04
C ASP A 82 -9.95 17.35 33.28
#